data_AF-M4RLI9-F1
#
_entry.id   AF-M4RLI9-F1
#
_cell.length_a   1.000
_cell.length_b   1.000
_cell.length_c   1.000
_cell.angle_alpha   90.00
_cell.angle_beta   90.00
_cell.angle_gamma   90.00
#
_symmetry.space_group_name_H-M   'P 1'
#
loop_
_entity.id
_entity.type
_entity.pdbx_description
1 polymer ?
#
loop_
_entity_poly.entity_id
_entity_poly.type
_entity_poly.pdbx_seq_one_letter_code
_entity_poly.pdbx_strand_id
1 'polypeptide(L)'
;MDWKDYEKEIHDYFSKTYPNASITYDAKITGRYSKIERQIDVLIEDDVAGFASRVVVDAKYFSKPIDIKCVESFISMLQDLDANQGLMVTQKGYSKAAINRAYYGTEKLELDVLNFDEFLLHQNLAAIPYSENNSLFISSPFGWVVDNSKQDGFTCCLYQRGLDLKKAQKQNEWMYFNIFKKTKMYHLLVN
;
A
#
# COMPACT_ATOMS: atom_id res chain seq x y z
N MET A 1 1.50 6.58 -21.89
CA MET A 1 2.48 6.34 -20.83
C MET A 1 3.32 5.12 -21.20
N ASP A 2 4.64 5.24 -21.13
CA ASP A 2 5.57 4.10 -21.18
C ASP A 2 6.03 3.67 -19.78
N TRP A 3 6.99 2.75 -19.69
CA TRP A 3 7.46 2.24 -18.39
C TRP A 3 8.27 3.27 -17.59
N LYS A 4 9.02 4.15 -18.27
CA LYS A 4 9.81 5.20 -17.60
C LYS A 4 8.91 6.30 -17.06
N ASP A 5 7.89 6.67 -17.83
CA ASP A 5 6.86 7.57 -17.37
C ASP A 5 6.19 7.02 -16.10
N TYR A 6 5.88 5.71 -16.08
CA TYR A 6 5.28 5.07 -14.91
C TYR A 6 6.20 5.07 -13.69
N GLU A 7 7.48 4.74 -13.84
CA GLU A 7 8.47 4.82 -12.75
C GLU A 7 8.53 6.25 -12.18
N LYS A 8 8.53 7.26 -13.05
CA LYS A 8 8.55 8.66 -12.65
C LYS A 8 7.26 9.09 -11.94
N GLU A 9 6.09 8.62 -12.38
CA GLU A 9 4.83 8.87 -11.68
C GLU A 9 4.82 8.24 -10.28
N ILE A 10 5.37 7.03 -10.13
CA ILE A 10 5.56 6.39 -8.82
C ILE A 10 6.47 7.25 -7.94
N HIS A 11 7.62 7.68 -8.44
CA HIS A 11 8.52 8.58 -7.72
C HIS A 11 7.82 9.86 -7.27
N ASP A 12 7.11 10.52 -8.17
CA ASP A 12 6.42 11.78 -7.89
C ASP A 12 5.29 11.59 -6.88
N TYR A 13 4.58 10.45 -6.94
CA TYR A 13 3.58 10.08 -5.95
C TYR A 13 4.19 9.95 -4.55
N PHE A 14 5.30 9.21 -4.41
CA PHE A 14 5.97 9.05 -3.11
C PHE A 14 6.53 10.38 -2.60
N SER A 15 7.17 11.17 -3.47
CA SER A 15 7.74 12.47 -3.12
C SER A 15 6.70 13.46 -2.62
N LYS A 16 5.51 13.48 -3.25
CA LYS A 16 4.40 14.35 -2.81
C LYS A 16 3.75 13.85 -1.52
N THR A 17 3.64 12.54 -1.35
CA THR A 17 2.99 11.93 -0.19
C THR A 17 3.88 12.02 1.06
N TYR A 18 5.19 11.91 0.89
CA TYR A 18 6.18 11.90 1.97
C TYR A 18 7.28 12.94 1.71
N PRO A 19 6.97 14.25 1.79
CA PRO A 19 7.90 15.31 1.41
C PRO A 19 9.16 15.41 2.29
N ASN A 20 9.16 14.74 3.45
CA ASN A 20 10.29 14.71 4.38
C ASN A 20 11.17 13.46 4.21
N ALA A 21 10.77 12.49 3.38
CA ALA A 21 11.55 11.28 3.14
C ALA A 21 12.63 11.53 2.09
N SER A 22 13.79 10.87 2.21
CA SER A 22 14.80 10.87 1.16
C SER A 22 14.40 9.88 0.07
N ILE A 23 13.98 10.40 -1.08
CA ILE A 23 13.47 9.59 -2.20
C ILE A 23 14.32 9.89 -3.43
N THR A 24 14.95 8.87 -3.98
CA THR A 24 15.84 8.97 -5.15
C THR A 24 15.26 8.16 -6.31
N TYR A 25 15.06 8.81 -7.45
CA TYR A 25 14.70 8.18 -8.71
C TYR A 25 15.92 7.60 -9.42
N ASP A 26 15.77 6.43 -10.05
CA ASP A 26 16.82 5.77 -10.86
C ASP A 26 18.15 5.61 -10.10
N ALA A 27 18.04 5.17 -8.85
CA ALA A 27 19.18 5.02 -7.96
C ALA A 27 20.06 3.83 -8.37
N LYS A 28 21.35 3.91 -8.03
CA LYS A 28 22.35 2.90 -8.36
C LYS A 28 23.13 2.51 -7.12
N ILE A 29 23.04 1.23 -6.74
CA ILE A 29 23.75 0.69 -5.57
C ILE A 29 24.54 -0.55 -6.01
N THR A 30 25.78 -0.66 -5.56
CA THR A 30 26.59 -1.87 -5.78
C THR A 30 26.06 -3.02 -4.92
N GLY A 31 25.70 -4.12 -5.56
CA GLY A 31 25.23 -5.32 -4.89
C GLY A 31 26.27 -5.93 -3.95
N ARG A 32 25.83 -6.30 -2.75
CA ARG A 32 26.62 -6.93 -1.69
C ARG A 32 27.23 -8.24 -2.16
N TYR A 33 26.48 -9.06 -2.89
CA TYR A 33 26.94 -10.38 -3.35
C TYR A 33 27.37 -10.34 -4.80
N SER A 34 26.58 -9.72 -5.67
CA SER A 34 26.83 -9.69 -7.11
C SER A 34 28.02 -8.80 -7.51
N LYS A 35 28.37 -7.81 -6.68
CA LYS A 35 29.42 -6.81 -6.92
C LYS A 35 29.23 -5.97 -8.19
N ILE A 36 28.02 -5.96 -8.75
CA ILE A 36 27.66 -5.11 -9.88
C ILE A 36 26.76 -3.97 -9.42
N GLU A 37 26.72 -2.89 -10.19
CA GLU A 37 25.75 -1.82 -9.98
C GLU A 37 24.34 -2.32 -10.33
N ARG A 38 23.41 -2.20 -9.38
CA ARG A 38 21.99 -2.53 -9.53
C ARG A 38 21.21 -1.23 -9.64
N GLN A 39 20.43 -1.09 -10.70
CA GLN A 39 19.47 0.00 -10.87
C GLN A 39 18.26 -0.26 -9.98
N ILE A 40 17.74 0.80 -9.36
CA ILE A 40 16.56 0.80 -8.50
C ILE A 40 15.64 1.93 -8.98
N ASP A 41 14.42 1.60 -9.36
CA ASP A 41 13.49 2.56 -9.95
C ASP A 41 13.20 3.72 -8.99
N VAL A 42 12.85 3.39 -7.74
CA VAL A 42 12.74 4.37 -6.64
C VAL A 42 13.35 3.81 -5.36
N LEU A 43 14.27 4.57 -4.77
CA LEU A 43 14.93 4.25 -3.52
C LEU A 43 14.45 5.22 -2.44
N ILE A 44 13.99 4.69 -1.31
CA ILE A 44 13.62 5.48 -0.13
C ILE A 44 14.59 5.15 0.99
N GLU A 45 15.27 6.15 1.52
CA GLU A 45 16.23 6.00 2.61
C GLU A 45 15.85 6.89 3.80
N ASP A 46 16.06 6.38 5.00
CA ASP A 46 15.84 7.09 6.26
C ASP A 46 16.86 6.64 7.32
N ASP A 47 17.10 7.48 8.33
CA ASP A 47 17.89 7.12 9.51
C ASP A 47 17.00 7.17 10.75
N VAL A 48 16.70 5.99 11.30
CA VAL A 48 15.88 5.88 12.50
C VAL A 48 16.77 5.47 13.67
N ALA A 49 17.09 6.43 14.52
CA ALA A 49 17.92 6.22 15.71
C ALA A 49 19.31 5.62 15.40
N GLY A 50 19.95 6.06 14.31
CA GLY A 50 21.26 5.56 13.87
C GLY A 50 21.20 4.23 13.10
N PHE A 51 19.99 3.71 12.83
CA PHE A 51 19.79 2.57 11.96
C PHE A 51 19.33 3.06 10.59
N ALA A 52 20.17 2.86 9.57
CA ALA A 52 19.80 3.11 8.19
C ALA A 52 18.66 2.16 7.79
N SER A 53 17.58 2.75 7.29
CA SER A 53 16.45 2.07 6.69
C SER A 53 16.46 2.31 5.20
N ARG A 54 16.34 1.23 4.42
CA ARG A 54 16.29 1.24 2.97
C ARG A 54 15.06 0.49 2.48
N VAL A 55 14.20 1.22 1.78
CA VAL A 55 13.07 0.66 1.03
C VAL A 55 13.39 0.75 -0.44
N VAL A 56 13.38 -0.40 -1.11
CA VAL A 56 13.59 -0.51 -2.56
C VAL A 56 12.22 -0.66 -3.20
N VAL A 57 11.92 0.18 -4.18
CA VAL A 57 10.68 0.14 -4.94
C VAL A 57 10.97 -0.29 -6.38
N ASP A 58 10.21 -1.27 -6.87
CA ASP A 58 10.30 -1.82 -8.24
C ASP A 58 8.95 -1.66 -8.94
N ALA A 59 8.90 -0.83 -9.99
CA ALA A 59 7.69 -0.45 -10.69
C ALA A 59 7.52 -1.26 -11.98
N LYS A 60 6.53 -2.16 -12.00
CA LYS A 60 6.24 -3.03 -13.13
C LYS A 60 5.07 -2.53 -13.98
N TYR A 61 5.41 -1.85 -15.07
CA TYR A 61 4.46 -1.42 -16.09
C TYR A 61 4.13 -2.53 -17.12
N PHE A 62 3.47 -3.60 -16.67
CA PHE A 62 3.08 -4.72 -17.52
C PHE A 62 1.60 -4.66 -17.89
N SER A 63 1.24 -5.23 -19.05
CA SER A 63 -0.15 -5.35 -19.50
C SER A 63 -0.91 -6.51 -18.85
N LYS A 64 -0.24 -7.34 -18.05
CA LYS A 64 -0.77 -8.52 -17.36
C LYS A 64 -0.32 -8.54 -15.90
N PRO A 65 -1.04 -9.27 -15.03
CA PRO A 65 -0.63 -9.44 -13.64
C PRO A 65 0.78 -10.02 -13.51
N ILE A 66 1.50 -9.59 -12.46
CA ILE A 66 2.86 -10.04 -12.15
C ILE A 66 2.84 -11.49 -11.67
N ASP A 67 3.77 -12.30 -12.19
CA ASP A 67 3.93 -13.70 -11.83
C ASP A 67 4.94 -13.89 -10.68
N ILE A 68 5.08 -15.14 -10.22
CA ILE A 68 5.99 -15.48 -9.13
C ILE A 68 7.46 -15.24 -9.46
N LYS A 69 7.87 -15.35 -10.74
CA LYS A 69 9.28 -15.22 -11.14
C LYS A 69 9.75 -13.78 -10.97
N CYS A 70 8.90 -12.81 -11.31
CA CYS A 70 9.18 -11.40 -11.05
C CYS A 70 9.39 -11.15 -9.56
N VAL A 71 8.52 -11.69 -8.70
CA VAL A 71 8.63 -11.56 -7.24
C VAL A 71 9.93 -12.19 -6.71
N GLU A 72 10.29 -13.39 -7.14
CA GLU A 72 11.53 -14.06 -6.72
C GLU A 72 12.79 -13.32 -7.19
N SER A 73 12.76 -12.79 -8.42
CA SER A 73 13.84 -11.96 -8.94
C SER A 73 14.03 -10.69 -8.11
N PHE A 74 12.92 -10.06 -7.70
CA PHE A 74 12.97 -8.88 -6.86
C PHE A 74 13.46 -9.19 -5.45
N ILE A 75 12.98 -10.27 -4.84
CA ILE A 75 13.49 -10.75 -3.54
C ILE A 75 15.01 -10.96 -3.56
N SER A 76 15.52 -11.59 -4.62
CA SER A 76 16.96 -11.80 -4.80
C SER A 76 17.72 -10.47 -4.92
N MET A 77 17.11 -9.47 -5.56
CA MET A 77 17.65 -8.11 -5.64
C MET A 77 17.66 -7.41 -4.28
N LEU A 78 16.60 -7.52 -3.48
CA LEU A 78 16.53 -6.95 -2.12
C LEU A 78 17.65 -7.51 -1.23
N GLN A 79 17.87 -8.81 -1.28
CA GLN A 79 18.96 -9.47 -0.54
C GLN A 79 20.34 -8.97 -0.99
N ASP A 80 20.54 -8.82 -2.29
CA ASP A 80 21.79 -8.29 -2.85
C ASP A 80 22.01 -6.80 -2.50
N LEU A 81 20.94 -6.04 -2.27
CA LEU A 81 20.99 -4.63 -1.89
C LEU A 81 21.00 -4.37 -0.38
N ASP A 82 20.93 -5.44 0.43
CA ASP A 82 20.76 -5.38 1.89
C ASP A 82 19.57 -4.49 2.29
N ALA A 83 18.47 -4.57 1.52
CA ALA A 83 17.29 -3.75 1.72
C ALA A 83 16.47 -4.23 2.93
N ASN A 84 15.97 -3.30 3.74
CA ASN A 84 15.13 -3.63 4.90
C ASN A 84 13.72 -4.04 4.48
N GLN A 85 13.23 -3.45 3.39
CA GLN A 85 11.90 -3.69 2.85
C GLN A 85 11.89 -3.50 1.34
N GLY A 86 11.11 -4.34 0.66
CA GLY A 86 10.76 -4.17 -0.75
C GLY A 86 9.33 -3.72 -0.92
N LEU A 87 9.10 -2.90 -1.93
CA LEU A 87 7.77 -2.58 -2.43
C LEU A 87 7.75 -2.83 -3.94
N MET A 88 6.98 -3.83 -4.37
CA MET A 88 6.74 -4.00 -5.80
C MET A 88 5.42 -3.31 -6.15
N VAL A 89 5.41 -2.52 -7.22
CA VAL A 89 4.23 -1.77 -7.65
C VAL A 89 3.86 -2.12 -9.09
N THR A 90 2.58 -2.26 -9.40
CA THR A 90 2.10 -2.51 -10.76
C THR A 90 0.73 -1.91 -11.00
N GLN A 91 0.27 -1.88 -12.26
CA GLN A 91 -1.08 -1.41 -12.60
C GLN A 91 -2.12 -2.53 -12.71
N LYS A 92 -1.67 -3.77 -12.94
CA LYS A 92 -2.56 -4.88 -13.31
C LYS A 92 -2.73 -5.94 -12.22
N GLY A 93 -2.07 -5.75 -11.09
CA GLY A 93 -2.10 -6.68 -9.95
C GLY A 93 -1.16 -7.87 -10.10
N TYR A 94 -1.43 -8.91 -9.32
CA TYR A 94 -0.53 -10.04 -9.10
C TYR A 94 -1.26 -11.37 -9.27
N SER A 95 -0.53 -12.39 -9.70
CA SER A 95 -1.03 -13.77 -9.64
C SER A 95 -1.17 -14.23 -8.19
N LYS A 96 -2.07 -15.20 -7.93
CA LYS A 96 -2.23 -15.78 -6.59
C LYS A 96 -0.92 -16.35 -6.03
N ALA A 97 -0.09 -16.95 -6.90
CA ALA A 97 1.21 -17.48 -6.49
C ALA A 97 2.19 -16.37 -6.08
N ALA A 98 2.20 -15.25 -6.80
CA ALA A 98 3.00 -14.07 -6.46
C ALA A 98 2.58 -13.46 -5.11
N ILE A 99 1.27 -13.30 -4.89
CA ILE A 99 0.71 -12.81 -3.62
C ILE A 99 1.13 -13.73 -2.47
N ASN A 100 0.91 -15.04 -2.64
CA ASN A 100 1.28 -16.03 -1.62
C ASN A 100 2.79 -16.01 -1.33
N ARG A 101 3.64 -15.85 -2.36
CA ARG A 101 5.10 -15.82 -2.17
C ARG A 101 5.54 -14.58 -1.38
N ALA A 102 4.93 -13.42 -1.62
CA ALA A 102 5.21 -12.22 -0.83
C ALA A 102 4.69 -12.38 0.61
N TYR A 103 3.45 -12.84 0.78
CA TYR A 103 2.78 -12.90 2.09
C TYR A 103 3.37 -13.96 3.04
N TYR A 104 3.61 -15.18 2.55
CA TYR A 104 4.16 -16.28 3.36
C TYR A 104 5.69 -16.34 3.32
N GLY A 105 6.32 -15.40 2.61
CA GLY A 105 7.77 -15.28 2.53
C GLY A 105 8.40 -14.81 3.83
N THR A 106 9.72 -14.95 3.95
CA THR A 106 10.48 -14.41 5.08
C THR A 106 10.89 -12.96 4.87
N GLU A 107 10.90 -12.51 3.62
CA GLU A 107 11.27 -11.15 3.25
C GLU A 107 10.13 -10.17 3.56
N LYS A 108 10.49 -8.98 4.02
CA LYS A 108 9.54 -7.86 4.14
C LYS A 108 9.27 -7.30 2.76
N LEU A 109 8.28 -7.87 2.08
CA LEU A 109 7.88 -7.46 0.74
C LEU A 109 6.40 -7.09 0.73
N GLU A 110 6.12 -5.85 0.37
CA GLU A 110 4.77 -5.36 0.11
C GLU A 110 4.48 -5.37 -1.40
N LEU A 111 3.25 -5.67 -1.76
CA LEU A 111 2.76 -5.66 -3.14
C LEU A 111 1.67 -4.60 -3.27
N ASP A 112 1.73 -3.80 -4.33
CA ASP A 112 0.83 -2.67 -4.48
C ASP A 112 0.32 -2.47 -5.90
N VAL A 113 -0.94 -2.06 -6.01
CA VAL A 113 -1.61 -1.82 -7.29
C VAL A 113 -1.89 -0.33 -7.45
N LEU A 114 -1.01 0.35 -8.18
CA LEU A 114 -1.13 1.77 -8.50
C LEU A 114 -1.42 1.95 -9.98
N ASN A 115 -2.69 2.09 -10.31
CA ASN A 115 -3.15 2.47 -11.64
C ASN A 115 -3.53 3.97 -11.65
N PHE A 116 -2.66 4.80 -12.23
CA PHE A 116 -2.87 6.25 -12.31
C PHE A 116 -3.99 6.65 -13.27
N ASP A 117 -4.35 5.80 -14.24
CA ASP A 117 -5.49 6.04 -15.13
C ASP A 117 -6.83 5.90 -14.39
N GLU A 118 -6.88 5.05 -13.35
CA GLU A 118 -8.08 4.77 -12.55
C GLU A 118 -8.21 5.65 -11.30
N PHE A 119 -7.25 6.56 -11.07
CA PHE A 119 -7.15 7.38 -9.85
C PHE A 119 -8.36 8.31 -9.60
N LEU A 120 -9.26 8.42 -10.57
CA LEU A 120 -10.42 9.31 -10.54
C LEU A 120 -11.61 8.80 -9.73
N LEU A 121 -11.68 7.52 -9.36
CA LEU A 121 -12.92 6.98 -8.78
C LEU A 121 -13.00 7.10 -7.26
N HIS A 122 -12.14 6.46 -6.45
CA HIS A 122 -12.27 6.54 -4.98
C HIS A 122 -10.95 6.24 -4.25
N GLN A 123 -10.03 7.20 -4.16
CA GLN A 123 -8.77 7.06 -3.39
C GLN A 123 -8.68 8.06 -2.25
N ASN A 124 -9.72 8.18 -1.42
CA ASN A 124 -9.61 9.02 -0.24
C ASN A 124 -8.60 8.39 0.73
N LEU A 125 -7.47 9.05 0.95
CA LEU A 125 -6.50 8.65 1.96
C LEU A 125 -6.95 9.02 3.38
N ALA A 126 -8.02 9.80 3.48
CA ALA A 126 -8.67 10.12 4.74
C ALA A 126 -10.16 10.39 4.56
N ALA A 127 -10.94 10.15 5.60
CA ALA A 127 -12.33 10.56 5.69
C ALA A 127 -12.66 11.09 7.08
N ILE A 128 -13.74 11.86 7.16
CA ILE A 128 -14.36 12.25 8.42
C ILE A 128 -15.75 11.60 8.50
N PRO A 129 -15.84 10.29 8.81
CA PRO A 129 -17.13 9.68 9.13
C PRO A 129 -17.76 10.38 10.34
N TYR A 130 -19.09 10.52 10.29
CA TYR A 130 -19.86 11.10 11.38
C TYR A 130 -21.17 10.34 11.61
N SER A 131 -21.63 10.36 12.86
CA SER A 131 -22.93 9.86 13.29
C SER A 131 -23.49 10.81 14.36
N GLU A 132 -24.63 11.45 14.05
CA GLU A 132 -25.18 12.56 14.82
C GLU A 132 -24.12 13.65 15.11
N ASN A 133 -23.80 13.86 16.38
CA ASN A 133 -22.86 14.88 16.85
C ASN A 133 -21.44 14.33 17.09
N ASN A 134 -21.12 13.13 16.60
CA ASN A 134 -19.81 12.50 16.78
C ASN A 134 -19.14 12.32 15.42
N SER A 135 -17.87 12.69 15.32
CA SER A 135 -17.04 12.49 14.13
C SER A 135 -15.68 11.90 14.51
N LEU A 136 -15.07 11.22 13.56
CA LEU A 136 -13.71 10.70 13.69
C LEU A 136 -12.95 11.08 12.42
N PHE A 137 -11.72 11.56 12.56
CA PHE A 137 -10.80 11.66 11.43
C PHE A 137 -10.09 10.31 11.28
N ILE A 138 -10.26 9.66 10.13
CA ILE A 138 -9.63 8.37 9.81
C ILE A 138 -8.75 8.57 8.59
N SER A 139 -7.49 8.16 8.68
CA SER A 139 -6.59 8.01 7.53
C SER A 139 -6.45 6.53 7.15
N SER A 140 -6.31 6.22 5.87
CA SER A 140 -6.01 4.86 5.43
C SER A 140 -4.55 4.50 5.68
N PRO A 141 -4.25 3.23 6.01
CA PRO A 141 -2.89 2.70 5.96
C PRO A 141 -2.28 2.82 4.55
N PHE A 142 -0.96 2.66 4.46
CA PHE A 142 -0.26 2.59 3.17
C PHE A 142 -0.85 1.49 2.28
N GLY A 143 -1.09 1.78 1.01
CA GLY A 143 -1.70 0.86 0.04
C GLY A 143 -3.22 0.67 0.20
N TRP A 144 -3.87 1.39 1.11
CA TRP A 144 -5.32 1.29 1.36
C TRP A 144 -6.05 2.58 1.03
N VAL A 145 -7.35 2.48 0.77
CA VAL A 145 -8.26 3.62 0.57
C VAL A 145 -9.35 3.62 1.62
N VAL A 146 -9.88 4.80 1.92
CA VAL A 146 -11.12 4.97 2.68
C VAL A 146 -12.28 5.15 1.70
N ASP A 147 -13.22 4.22 1.73
CA ASP A 147 -14.50 4.33 1.03
C ASP A 147 -15.58 4.86 2.00
N ASN A 148 -16.05 6.07 1.72
CA ASN A 148 -17.10 6.76 2.46
C ASN A 148 -18.47 6.70 1.75
N SER A 149 -18.62 5.81 0.75
CA SER A 149 -19.92 5.53 0.17
C SER A 149 -20.89 5.10 1.27
N LYS A 150 -22.09 5.70 1.31
CA LYS A 150 -23.09 5.35 2.30
C LYS A 150 -23.52 3.91 2.09
N GLN A 151 -23.32 3.07 3.10
CA GLN A 151 -23.77 1.68 3.12
C GLN A 151 -24.48 1.36 4.42
N ASP A 152 -25.40 0.39 4.36
CA ASP A 152 -26.11 -0.08 5.54
C ASP A 152 -25.15 -0.83 6.48
N GLY A 153 -25.08 -0.39 7.74
CA GLY A 153 -24.34 -1.08 8.81
C GLY A 153 -22.98 -0.48 9.18
N PHE A 154 -22.42 0.45 8.40
CA PHE A 154 -21.17 1.15 8.74
C PHE A 154 -21.10 2.53 8.09
N THR A 155 -20.33 3.44 8.70
CA THR A 155 -20.19 4.83 8.24
C THR A 155 -19.14 4.98 7.14
N CYS A 156 -18.09 4.16 7.17
CA CYS A 156 -17.12 4.01 6.09
C CYS A 156 -16.42 2.66 6.20
N CYS A 157 -15.69 2.28 5.16
CA CYS A 157 -14.85 1.08 5.14
C CYS A 157 -13.50 1.37 4.49
N LEU A 158 -12.53 0.52 4.77
CA LEU A 158 -11.19 0.61 4.23
C LEU A 158 -10.82 -0.74 3.62
N TYR A 159 -10.12 -0.70 2.50
CA TYR A 159 -9.61 -1.87 1.81
C TYR A 159 -8.41 -1.50 0.96
N GLN A 160 -7.63 -2.49 0.53
CA GLN A 160 -6.49 -2.27 -0.38
C GLN A 160 -6.95 -1.59 -1.67
N ARG A 161 -6.17 -0.61 -2.12
CA ARG A 161 -6.47 0.15 -3.34
C ARG A 161 -6.45 -0.74 -4.58
N GLY A 162 -7.25 -0.39 -5.58
CA GLY A 162 -7.50 -1.23 -6.77
C GLY A 162 -8.56 -2.31 -6.56
N LEU A 163 -9.09 -2.46 -5.35
CA LEU A 163 -10.28 -3.27 -5.07
C LEU A 163 -11.55 -2.40 -4.98
N ASP A 164 -12.68 -3.08 -5.05
CA ASP A 164 -13.97 -2.58 -4.57
C ASP A 164 -14.36 -3.36 -3.30
N LEU A 165 -15.33 -2.86 -2.55
CA LEU A 165 -15.77 -3.51 -1.31
C LEU A 165 -16.15 -4.98 -1.52
N LYS A 166 -16.81 -5.35 -2.63
CA LYS A 166 -17.24 -6.74 -2.86
C LYS A 166 -16.04 -7.67 -3.02
N LYS A 167 -15.01 -7.24 -3.76
CA LYS A 167 -13.76 -8.00 -3.92
C LYS A 167 -12.99 -8.09 -2.61
N ALA A 168 -12.91 -6.99 -1.86
CA ALA A 168 -12.23 -6.95 -0.57
C ALA A 168 -12.89 -7.88 0.47
N GLN A 169 -14.23 -7.88 0.54
CA GLN A 169 -15.00 -8.81 1.37
C GLN A 169 -14.76 -10.27 0.99
N LYS A 170 -14.71 -10.59 -0.31
CA LYS A 170 -14.40 -11.95 -0.78
C LYS A 170 -13.00 -12.42 -0.36
N GLN A 171 -12.06 -11.48 -0.22
CA GLN A 171 -10.68 -11.74 0.20
C GLN A 171 -10.51 -11.74 1.74
N ASN A 172 -11.54 -11.34 2.50
CA ASN A 172 -11.48 -11.13 3.94
C ASN A 172 -10.41 -10.11 4.39
N GLU A 173 -10.01 -9.19 3.50
CA GLU A 173 -9.02 -8.13 3.77
C GLU A 173 -9.67 -6.76 3.60
N TRP A 174 -10.36 -6.33 4.65
CA TRP A 174 -11.04 -5.04 4.73
C TRP A 174 -11.34 -4.69 6.18
N MET A 175 -11.62 -3.42 6.43
CA MET A 175 -12.07 -2.91 7.73
C MET A 175 -13.32 -2.07 7.54
N TYR A 176 -14.19 -2.01 8.55
CA TYR A 176 -15.30 -1.06 8.58
C TYR A 176 -15.29 -0.26 9.88
N PHE A 177 -15.86 0.93 9.82
CA PHE A 177 -15.98 1.83 10.94
C PHE A 177 -17.43 2.20 11.16
N ASN A 178 -17.85 2.19 12.42
CA ASN A 178 -19.16 2.64 12.82
C ASN A 178 -19.06 3.36 14.17
N ILE A 179 -19.92 4.36 14.39
CA ILE A 179 -19.96 5.18 15.59
C ILE A 179 -21.29 4.90 16.30
N PHE A 180 -21.22 4.22 17.44
CA PHE A 180 -22.38 3.89 18.26
C PHE A 180 -22.42 4.73 19.53
N LYS A 181 -23.57 5.33 19.83
CA LYS A 181 -23.84 5.94 21.12
C LYS A 181 -24.54 4.93 22.02
N LYS A 182 -23.85 4.47 23.08
CA LYS A 182 -24.46 3.56 24.06
C LYS A 182 -25.39 4.35 24.98
N THR A 183 -26.70 4.27 24.75
CA THR A 183 -27.69 4.76 25.71
C THR A 183 -27.76 3.75 26.86
N LYS A 184 -27.38 4.14 28.08
CA LYS A 184 -27.68 3.33 29.27
C LYS A 184 -29.21 3.30 29.42
N MET A 185 -29.86 2.16 29.15
CA MET A 185 -31.16 1.90 29.75
C MET A 185 -30.93 1.64 31.23
N TYR A 186 -31.19 2.65 32.07
CA TYR A 186 -31.48 2.37 33.47
C TYR A 186 -32.80 1.61 33.49
N HIS A 187 -32.77 0.33 33.84
CA HIS A 187 -33.98 -0.35 34.30
C HIS A 187 -34.45 0.38 35.55
N LEU A 188 -35.46 1.24 35.40
CA LEU A 188 -36.33 1.62 36.50
C LEU A 188 -37.08 0.35 36.90
N LEU A 189 -36.49 -0.44 37.79
CA LEU A 189 -37.26 -1.33 38.64
C LEU A 189 -38.07 -0.41 39.56
N VAL A 190 -39.32 -0.17 39.16
CA VAL A 190 -40.35 0.37 40.03
C VAL A 190 -40.63 -0.73 41.05
N ASN A 191 -40.44 -0.39 42.34
CA ASN A 191 -40.74 -1.22 43.50
C ASN A 191 -42.17 -1.76 43.50
#